data_AF-E2AQR7-F1
#
_entry.id   AF-E2AQR7-F1
#
_cell.length_a   1.000
_cell.length_b   1.000
_cell.length_c   1.000
_cell.angle_alpha   90.00
_cell.angle_beta   90.00
_cell.angle_gamma   90.00
#
_symmetry.space_group_name_H-M   'P 1'
#
loop_
_entity.id
_entity.type
_entity.pdbx_description
1 polymer ?
#
loop_
_entity_poly.entity_id
_entity_poly.type
_entity_poly.pdbx_seq_one_letter_code
_entity_poly.pdbx_strand_id
1 'polypeptide(L)'
;MVKISLGDWGRSIWRRMCDVYLLEDRFKELSWQTITCGLVYTGPVQNVQTWPKETKDLCRLLLEGRKGWIHIVRPLSEGKALVKLNVEGIPPTTSYFLRDAHILLGHAQFSTSVAVNVIPTV
;
A
#
# COMPACT_ATOMS: atom_id res chain seq x y z
N MET A 1 -7.15 -3.40 26.10
CA MET A 1 -6.27 -3.11 24.94
C MET A 1 -7.07 -2.29 23.95
N VAL A 2 -6.42 -1.38 23.23
CA VAL A 2 -7.03 -0.56 22.18
C VAL A 2 -6.23 -0.73 20.88
N LYS A 3 -6.90 -0.73 19.73
CA LYS A 3 -6.27 -0.74 18.41
C LYS A 3 -5.98 0.71 18.01
N ILE A 4 -4.71 1.05 17.81
CA ILE A 4 -4.28 2.39 17.39
C ILE A 4 -3.73 2.35 15.97
N SER A 5 -3.97 3.41 15.21
CA SER A 5 -3.40 3.61 13.87
C SER A 5 -2.21 4.55 13.96
N LEU A 6 -1.05 4.12 13.45
CA LEU A 6 0.14 4.94 13.32
C LEU A 6 0.09 5.66 11.96
N GLY A 7 -0.53 6.84 11.95
CA GLY A 7 -0.83 7.61 10.73
C GLY A 7 0.37 7.87 9.83
N ASP A 8 1.55 8.15 10.40
CA ASP A 8 2.76 8.43 9.61
C ASP A 8 3.53 7.17 9.19
N TRP A 9 3.02 5.98 9.51
CA TRP A 9 3.62 4.69 9.14
C TRP A 9 2.65 3.74 8.43
N GLY A 10 1.36 4.08 8.33
CA GLY A 10 0.36 3.29 7.62
C GLY A 10 0.06 1.91 8.23
N ARG A 11 0.31 1.71 9.53
CA ARG A 11 0.05 0.42 10.23
C ARG A 11 -0.79 0.59 11.49
N SER A 12 -1.51 -0.46 11.89
CA SER A 12 -2.23 -0.51 13.16
C SER A 12 -1.58 -1.46 14.16
N ILE A 13 -1.60 -1.11 15.45
CA ILE A 13 -1.06 -1.94 16.53
C ILE A 13 -2.03 -1.99 17.72
N TRP A 14 -1.90 -3.03 18.54
CA TRP A 14 -2.63 -3.15 19.81
C TRP A 14 -1.77 -2.63 20.96
N ARG A 15 -2.32 -1.76 21.80
CA ARG A 15 -1.66 -1.20 22.98
C ARG A 15 -2.56 -1.18 24.21
N ARG A 16 -1.98 -1.08 25.40
CA ARG A 16 -2.77 -0.84 26.62
C ARG A 16 -3.21 0.63 26.62
N MET A 17 -4.37 0.91 27.20
CA MET A 17 -4.87 2.29 27.25
C MET A 17 -3.94 3.22 28.05
N CYS A 18 -3.24 2.68 29.05
CA CYS A 18 -2.26 3.42 29.84
C CYS A 18 -1.02 3.87 29.05
N ASP A 19 -0.78 3.28 27.86
CA ASP A 19 0.33 3.63 26.98
C ASP A 19 -0.10 4.65 25.90
N VAL A 20 -1.36 5.13 25.95
CA VAL A 20 -1.93 6.07 24.97
C VAL A 20 -2.16 7.41 25.65
N TYR A 21 -1.56 8.45 25.08
CA TYR A 21 -1.58 9.81 25.61
C TYR A 21 -2.30 10.75 24.65
N LEU A 22 -2.78 11.87 25.17
CA LEU A 22 -3.43 12.92 24.38
C LEU A 22 -2.38 13.62 23.53
N LEU A 23 -2.61 13.71 22.22
CA LEU A 23 -1.73 14.43 21.30
C LEU A 23 -1.89 15.94 21.52
N GLU A 24 -0.79 16.65 21.75
CA GLU A 24 -0.79 18.11 21.87
C GLU A 24 -1.24 18.77 20.55
N ASP A 25 -1.92 19.91 20.62
CA ASP A 25 -2.51 20.55 19.44
C ASP A 25 -1.48 20.94 18.38
N ARG A 26 -0.28 21.37 18.79
CA ARG A 26 0.84 21.67 17.87
C ARG A 26 1.24 20.50 16.98
N PHE A 27 0.98 19.27 17.39
CA PHE A 27 1.29 18.07 16.59
C PHE A 27 0.12 17.63 15.71
N LYS A 28 -1.08 18.21 15.89
CA LYS A 28 -2.26 17.94 15.05
C LYS A 28 -2.27 18.77 13.78
N GLU A 29 -1.47 19.84 13.72
CA GLU A 29 -1.39 20.75 12.58
C GLU A 29 -0.81 20.07 11.33
N LEU A 30 0.03 19.05 11.52
CA LEU A 30 0.61 18.29 10.42
C LEU A 30 -0.30 17.11 10.06
N SER A 31 -0.74 17.05 8.81
CA SER A 31 -1.47 15.89 8.28
C SER A 31 -0.61 14.63 8.34
N TRP A 32 -1.23 13.46 8.32
CA TRP A 32 -0.50 12.19 8.26
C TRP A 32 0.44 12.13 7.05
N GLN A 33 1.65 11.65 7.29
CA GLN A 33 2.70 11.60 6.27
C GLN A 33 2.59 10.38 5.35
N THR A 34 1.64 9.47 5.58
CA THR A 34 1.39 8.33 4.68
C THR A 34 0.11 8.47 3.90
N ILE A 35 0.11 7.85 2.72
CA ILE A 35 -1.05 7.69 1.86
C ILE A 35 -1.26 6.21 1.57
N THR A 36 -2.51 5.77 1.64
CA THR A 36 -2.89 4.42 1.23
C THR A 36 -2.96 4.36 -0.30
N CYS A 37 -2.18 3.46 -0.89
CA CYS A 37 -2.09 3.32 -2.33
C CYS A 37 -2.75 2.03 -2.81
N GLY A 38 -3.56 2.13 -3.87
CA GLY A 38 -4.00 0.99 -4.68
C GLY A 38 -3.26 0.96 -6.02
N LEU A 39 -2.87 -0.21 -6.49
CA LEU A 39 -2.17 -0.35 -7.77
C LEU A 39 -3.17 -0.39 -8.93
N VAL A 40 -3.00 0.48 -9.93
CA VAL A 40 -3.91 0.52 -11.09
C VAL A 40 -3.72 -0.67 -12.02
N TYR A 41 -4.76 -0.98 -12.81
CA TYR A 41 -4.70 -1.98 -13.88
C TYR A 41 -4.22 -3.36 -13.42
N THR A 42 -4.51 -3.68 -12.16
CA THR A 42 -4.05 -4.89 -11.47
C THR A 42 -5.27 -5.59 -10.89
N GLY A 43 -5.48 -6.85 -11.29
CA GLY A 43 -6.55 -7.69 -10.78
C GLY A 43 -6.01 -8.99 -10.18
N PRO A 44 -6.78 -9.66 -9.32
CA PRO A 44 -6.41 -10.97 -8.81
C PRO A 44 -6.46 -12.00 -9.95
N VAL A 45 -5.56 -13.00 -9.89
CA VAL A 45 -5.48 -14.08 -10.90
C VAL A 45 -6.72 -14.97 -10.88
N GLN A 46 -7.32 -15.14 -9.70
CA GLN A 46 -8.56 -15.88 -9.50
C GLN A 46 -9.69 -14.92 -9.15
N ASN A 47 -10.94 -15.36 -9.31
CA ASN A 47 -12.10 -14.58 -8.87
C ASN A 47 -12.22 -14.64 -7.33
N VAL A 48 -11.37 -13.86 -6.66
CA VAL A 48 -11.29 -13.78 -5.20
C VAL A 48 -11.69 -12.38 -4.74
N GLN A 49 -12.39 -12.32 -3.60
CA GLN A 49 -12.79 -11.05 -2.98
C GLN A 49 -11.65 -10.37 -2.23
N THR A 50 -10.58 -11.11 -1.90
CA THR A 50 -9.42 -10.64 -1.14
C THR A 50 -8.12 -11.16 -1.75
N TRP A 51 -7.03 -10.41 -1.59
CA TRP A 51 -5.72 -10.84 -2.05
C TRP A 51 -5.19 -12.02 -1.21
N PRO A 52 -4.68 -13.10 -1.85
CA PRO A 52 -4.03 -14.21 -1.15
C PRO A 52 -2.88 -13.75 -0.26
N LYS A 53 -2.58 -14.52 0.78
CA LYS A 53 -1.51 -14.18 1.72
C LYS A 53 -0.15 -14.11 1.02
N GLU A 54 0.10 -15.07 0.13
CA GLU A 54 1.33 -15.20 -0.64
C GLU A 54 1.56 -13.96 -1.52
N THR A 55 0.49 -13.42 -2.13
CA THR A 55 0.56 -12.17 -2.90
C THR A 55 0.88 -10.97 -2.01
N LYS A 56 0.33 -10.92 -0.80
CA LYS A 56 0.63 -9.85 0.17
C LYS A 56 2.08 -9.94 0.68
N ASP A 57 2.56 -11.14 0.96
CA ASP A 57 3.92 -11.39 1.42
C ASP A 57 4.94 -11.05 0.32
N LEU A 58 4.67 -11.41 -0.93
CA LEU A 58 5.49 -10.99 -2.08
C LEU A 58 5.49 -9.46 -2.25
N CYS A 59 4.32 -8.82 -2.18
CA CYS A 59 4.22 -7.36 -2.26
C CYS A 59 5.08 -6.68 -1.19
N ARG A 60 5.04 -7.20 0.05
CA ARG A 60 5.89 -6.74 1.14
C ARG A 60 7.37 -6.93 0.84
N LEU A 61 7.78 -8.11 0.38
CA LEU A 61 9.17 -8.42 0.01
C LEU A 61 9.72 -7.47 -1.08
N LEU A 62 8.89 -7.11 -2.05
CA LEU A 62 9.26 -6.23 -3.16
C LEU A 62 9.33 -4.75 -2.76
N LEU A 63 8.66 -4.33 -1.68
CA LEU A 63 8.50 -2.90 -1.33
C LEU A 63 9.15 -2.47 -0.02
N GLU A 64 9.22 -3.35 0.98
CA GLU A 64 9.69 -2.97 2.31
C GLU A 64 11.16 -2.53 2.26
N GLY A 65 11.43 -1.33 2.78
CA GLY A 65 12.76 -0.72 2.73
C GLY A 65 13.20 -0.23 1.33
N ARG A 66 12.31 -0.25 0.33
CA ARG A 66 12.61 0.20 -1.03
C ARG A 66 12.25 1.66 -1.25
N LYS A 67 13.02 2.30 -2.14
CA LYS A 67 12.70 3.60 -2.71
C LYS A 67 12.08 3.41 -4.09
N GLY A 68 11.41 4.45 -4.57
CA GLY A 68 10.77 4.42 -5.87
C GLY A 68 9.97 5.70 -6.14
N TRP A 69 9.25 5.67 -7.25
CA TRP A 69 8.42 6.76 -7.73
C TRP A 69 6.96 6.35 -7.71
N ILE A 70 6.14 7.18 -7.06
CA ILE A 70 4.69 7.05 -7.06
C ILE A 70 4.14 8.01 -8.10
N HIS A 71 3.46 7.48 -9.11
CA HIS A 71 2.69 8.29 -10.04
C HIS A 71 1.20 8.15 -9.73
N ILE A 72 0.61 9.21 -9.17
CA ILE A 72 -0.81 9.25 -8.82
C ILE A 72 -1.63 9.37 -10.10
N VAL A 73 -2.45 8.35 -10.37
CA VAL A 73 -3.34 8.31 -11.53
C VAL A 73 -4.69 8.94 -11.19
N ARG A 74 -5.22 8.63 -10.01
CA ARG A 74 -6.51 9.16 -9.53
C ARG A 74 -6.56 9.17 -7.99
N PRO A 75 -6.94 10.28 -7.35
CA PRO A 75 -7.28 10.28 -5.93
C PRO A 75 -8.61 9.52 -5.70
N LEU A 76 -8.70 8.77 -4.61
CA LEU A 76 -9.92 8.04 -4.22
C LEU A 76 -10.70 8.78 -3.12
N SER A 77 -9.99 9.15 -2.06
CA SER A 77 -10.49 9.92 -0.93
C SER A 77 -9.30 10.58 -0.24
N GLU A 78 -9.54 11.36 0.81
CA GLU A 78 -8.47 11.87 1.65
C GLU A 78 -7.55 10.73 2.12
N GLY A 79 -6.23 10.92 1.95
CA GLY A 79 -5.21 9.94 2.27
C GLY A 79 -5.20 8.67 1.42
N LYS A 80 -5.96 8.59 0.31
CA LYS A 80 -6.03 7.38 -0.54
C LYS A 80 -5.94 7.69 -2.03
N ALA A 81 -5.12 6.95 -2.76
CA ALA A 81 -4.92 7.15 -4.20
C ALA A 81 -4.71 5.84 -4.96
N LEU A 82 -5.10 5.85 -6.24
CA LEU A 82 -4.70 4.85 -7.22
C LEU A 82 -3.44 5.32 -7.93
N VAL A 83 -2.43 4.43 -7.99
CA VAL A 83 -1.08 4.80 -8.41
C VAL A 83 -0.48 3.78 -9.37
N LYS A 84 0.45 4.24 -10.21
CA LYS A 84 1.50 3.40 -10.78
C LYS A 84 2.73 3.53 -9.88
N LEU A 85 3.34 2.40 -9.53
CA LEU A 85 4.51 2.37 -8.68
C LEU A 85 5.70 1.82 -9.46
N ASN A 86 6.75 2.62 -9.58
CA ASN A 86 8.05 2.19 -10.09
C ASN A 86 9.02 2.06 -8.91
N VAL A 87 9.60 0.88 -8.72
CA VAL A 87 10.48 0.55 -7.60
C VAL A 87 11.93 0.54 -8.09
N GLU A 88 12.81 1.16 -7.31
CA GLU A 88 14.26 1.13 -7.57
C GLU A 88 14.81 -0.28 -7.31
N GLY A 89 15.53 -0.82 -8.29
CA GLY A 89 16.11 -2.15 -8.24
C GLY A 89 17.41 -2.20 -7.44
N ILE A 90 17.96 -3.42 -7.29
CA ILE A 90 19.35 -3.61 -6.87
C ILE A 90 20.07 -4.28 -8.05
N PRO A 91 21.08 -3.65 -8.67
CA PRO A 91 21.63 -2.32 -8.35
C PRO A 91 20.68 -1.15 -8.72
N PRO A 92 20.88 0.05 -8.11
CA PRO A 92 20.03 1.24 -8.27
C PRO A 92 19.88 1.77 -9.70
N THR A 93 20.70 1.30 -10.63
CA THR A 93 20.63 1.64 -12.06
C THR A 93 19.45 0.99 -12.77
N THR A 94 18.74 0.10 -12.10
CA THR A 94 17.56 -0.59 -12.63
C THR A 94 16.31 -0.14 -11.89
N SER A 95 15.16 -0.20 -12.57
CA SER A 95 13.86 0.02 -11.93
C SER A 95 12.82 -0.87 -12.58
N TYR A 96 11.74 -1.17 -11.87
CA TYR A 96 10.67 -2.00 -12.39
C TYR A 96 9.31 -1.52 -11.88
N PHE A 97 8.28 -1.66 -12.73
CA PHE A 97 6.91 -1.42 -12.31
C PHE A 97 6.43 -2.59 -11.42
N LEU A 98 5.94 -2.27 -10.23
CA LEU A 98 5.48 -3.28 -9.28
C LEU A 98 4.42 -4.22 -9.87
N ARG A 99 3.50 -3.64 -10.68
CA ARG A 99 2.45 -4.39 -11.37
C ARG A 99 3.04 -5.45 -12.26
N ASP A 100 4.01 -5.08 -13.09
CA ASP A 100 4.58 -5.96 -14.09
C ASP A 100 5.35 -7.09 -13.40
N ALA A 101 6.02 -6.81 -12.28
CA ALA A 101 6.62 -7.85 -11.43
C ALA A 101 5.58 -8.82 -10.85
N HIS A 102 4.44 -8.32 -10.33
CA HIS A 102 3.38 -9.20 -9.82
C HIS A 102 2.75 -10.06 -10.91
N ILE A 103 2.59 -9.54 -12.13
CA ILE A 103 2.07 -10.29 -13.27
C ILE A 103 3.08 -11.35 -13.71
N LEU A 104 4.35 -10.99 -13.86
CA LEU A 104 5.42 -11.90 -14.27
C LEU A 104 5.56 -13.07 -13.29
N LEU A 105 5.41 -12.81 -11.98
CA LEU A 105 5.48 -13.82 -10.93
C LEU A 105 4.17 -14.59 -10.73
N GLY A 106 3.13 -14.32 -11.52
CA GLY A 106 1.85 -15.04 -11.46
C GLY A 106 0.97 -14.71 -10.25
N HIS A 107 1.20 -13.57 -9.60
CA HIS A 107 0.43 -13.13 -8.42
C HIS A 107 -0.65 -12.10 -8.73
N ALA A 108 -0.63 -11.52 -9.92
CA ALA A 108 -1.67 -10.64 -10.43
C ALA A 108 -1.88 -10.85 -11.93
N GLN A 109 -2.97 -10.31 -12.46
CA GLN A 109 -3.20 -10.21 -13.90
C GLN A 109 -3.44 -8.76 -14.30
N PHE A 110 -3.15 -8.46 -15.57
CA PHE A 110 -3.49 -7.16 -16.14
C PHE A 110 -5.02 -6.99 -16.15
N SER A 111 -5.48 -5.84 -15.68
CA SER A 111 -6.88 -5.43 -15.81
C SER A 111 -6.97 -4.21 -16.70
N THR A 112 -7.93 -4.22 -17.63
CA THR A 112 -8.29 -3.03 -18.41
C THR A 112 -8.98 -1.97 -17.55
N SER A 113 -9.57 -2.38 -16.42
CA SER A 113 -10.16 -1.48 -15.44
C SER A 113 -9.08 -0.79 -14.61
N VAL A 114 -9.26 0.52 -14.37
CA VAL A 114 -8.34 1.33 -13.56
C VAL A 114 -8.27 0.81 -12.11
N ALA A 115 -9.39 0.33 -11.58
CA ALA A 115 -9.49 -0.33 -10.29
C ALA A 115 -10.30 -1.61 -10.42
N VAL A 116 -9.93 -2.63 -9.63
CA VAL A 116 -10.71 -3.84 -9.44
C VAL A 116 -11.21 -3.83 -7.99
N ASN A 117 -12.49 -4.17 -7.79
CA ASN A 117 -13.10 -4.24 -6.46
C ASN A 117 -12.58 -5.47 -5.71
N VAL A 118 -11.40 -5.34 -5.10
CA VAL A 118 -10.86 -6.31 -4.14
C VAL A 118 -10.88 -5.64 -2.77
N ILE A 119 -11.44 -6.30 -1.77
CA ILE A 119 -11.53 -5.75 -0.41
C ILE A 119 -10.11 -5.72 0.17
N PRO A 120 -9.58 -4.55 0.56
CA PRO A 120 -8.31 -4.49 1.27
C PRO A 120 -8.47 -5.20 2.63
N THR A 121 -7.65 -6.22 2.89
CA THR A 121 -7.60 -6.84 4.21
C THR A 121 -6.63 -6.04 5.08
N VAL A 122 -7.19 -5.35 6.09
CA VAL A 122 -6.46 -4.58 7.10
C VAL A 122 -5.85 -5.50 8.16
#